data_AF-A0A0S4SXV6-F1
#
_entry.id   AF-A0A0S4SXV6-F1
#
_cell.length_a   1.000
_cell.length_b   1.000
_cell.length_c   1.000
_cell.angle_alpha   90.00
_cell.angle_beta   90.00
_cell.angle_gamma   90.00
#
_symmetry.space_group_name_H-M   'P 1'
#
loop_
_entity.id
_entity.type
_entity.pdbx_description
1 polymer ?
#
loop_
_entity_poly.entity_id
_entity_poly.type
_entity_poly.pdbx_seq_one_letter_code
_entity_poly.pdbx_strand_id
1 'polypeptide(L)'
;MQRGEAKIEFYSNINYLKKEFENGCVVSKFLYEKAKLEKNFKMTYNQFNKYFNDELKNIHNQTKTAQISMNDNKSINTIEFKNEPVKLQIKPNNKKVFDAKFGKKFNDDDIL
;
A
#
# COMPACT_ATOMS: atom_id res chain seq x y z
N MET A 1 -27.68 14.76 7.06
CA MET A 1 -27.35 13.96 8.25
C MET A 1 -27.12 14.89 9.43
N GLN A 2 -27.72 14.56 10.57
CA GLN A 2 -27.46 15.23 11.85
C GLN A 2 -26.02 14.97 12.31
N ARG A 3 -25.53 15.78 13.25
CA ARG A 3 -24.18 15.60 13.81
C ARG A 3 -24.07 14.22 14.46
N GLY A 4 -23.09 13.42 14.01
CA GLY A 4 -22.82 12.09 14.56
C GLY A 4 -23.41 10.91 13.78
N GLU A 5 -24.49 11.10 13.01
CA GLU A 5 -25.11 10.01 12.22
C GLU A 5 -24.14 9.38 11.22
N ALA A 6 -23.37 10.21 10.53
CA ALA A 6 -22.31 9.77 9.63
C ALA A 6 -21.28 8.87 10.35
N LYS A 7 -20.91 9.22 11.58
CA LYS A 7 -19.96 8.42 12.36
C LYS A 7 -20.57 7.04 12.62
N ILE A 8 -21.80 7.01 13.14
CA ILE A 8 -22.52 5.78 13.45
C ILE A 8 -22.62 4.90 12.20
N GLU A 9 -23.09 5.44 11.08
CA GLU A 9 -23.24 4.68 9.83
C GLU A 9 -21.92 4.06 9.34
N PHE A 10 -20.81 4.81 9.43
CA PHE A 10 -19.49 4.30 9.06
C PHE A 10 -19.07 3.13 9.94
N TYR A 11 -19.12 3.29 11.27
CA TYR A 11 -18.67 2.26 12.20
C TYR A 11 -19.62 1.06 12.26
N SER A 12 -20.92 1.24 12.01
CA SER A 12 -21.87 0.12 11.86
C SER A 12 -21.53 -0.79 10.67
N ASN A 13 -20.81 -0.28 9.67
CA ASN A 13 -20.41 -1.02 8.48
C ASN A 13 -18.89 -1.27 8.41
N ILE A 14 -18.14 -1.01 9.50
CA ILE A 14 -16.67 -1.09 9.49
C ILE A 14 -16.14 -2.47 9.11
N ASN A 15 -16.80 -3.55 9.53
CA ASN A 15 -16.38 -4.91 9.24
C ASN A 15 -16.43 -5.21 7.74
N TYR A 16 -17.47 -4.72 7.05
CA TYR A 16 -17.58 -4.82 5.59
C TYR A 16 -16.46 -4.01 4.91
N LEU A 17 -16.25 -2.76 5.35
CA LEU A 17 -15.23 -1.88 4.78
C LEU A 17 -13.81 -2.44 4.96
N LYS A 18 -13.51 -3.03 6.12
CA LYS A 18 -12.22 -3.71 6.38
C LYS A 18 -12.01 -4.90 5.46
N LYS A 19 -13.02 -5.77 5.33
CA LYS A 19 -12.96 -6.94 4.44
C LYS A 19 -12.69 -6.53 2.99
N GLU A 20 -13.41 -5.54 2.49
CA GLU A 20 -13.23 -5.04 1.12
C GLU A 20 -11.86 -4.37 0.92
N PHE A 21 -11.39 -3.63 1.93
CA PHE A 21 -10.07 -3.02 1.91
C PHE A 21 -8.94 -4.07 1.88
N GLU A 22 -9.06 -5.13 2.69
CA GLU A 22 -8.14 -6.27 2.71
C GLU A 22 -8.17 -7.07 1.40
N ASN A 23 -9.32 -7.13 0.73
CA ASN A 23 -9.47 -7.70 -0.61
C ASN A 23 -8.84 -6.84 -1.73
N GLY A 24 -8.20 -5.72 -1.39
CA GLY A 24 -7.48 -4.84 -2.33
C GLY A 24 -8.22 -3.58 -2.75
N CYS A 25 -9.43 -3.32 -2.22
CA CYS A 25 -10.20 -2.12 -2.49
C CYS A 25 -9.69 -0.91 -1.67
N VAL A 26 -8.47 -0.45 -1.98
CA VAL A 26 -7.77 0.58 -1.19
C VAL A 26 -8.10 2.03 -1.61
N VAL A 27 -8.86 2.22 -2.69
CA VAL A 27 -9.25 3.54 -3.18
C VAL A 27 -10.55 3.97 -2.51
N SER A 28 -10.49 5.01 -1.68
CA SER A 28 -11.63 5.48 -0.88
C SER A 28 -12.88 5.77 -1.71
N LYS A 29 -12.71 6.41 -2.88
CA LYS A 29 -13.83 6.72 -3.78
C LYS A 29 -14.51 5.46 -4.32
N PHE A 30 -13.73 4.45 -4.71
CA PHE A 30 -14.28 3.21 -5.24
C PHE A 30 -14.98 2.40 -4.15
N LEU A 31 -14.39 2.32 -2.95
CA LEU A 31 -15.00 1.66 -1.80
C LEU A 31 -16.30 2.34 -1.37
N TYR A 32 -16.35 3.67 -1.42
CA TYR A 32 -17.56 4.44 -1.15
C TYR A 32 -18.71 4.12 -2.12
N GLU A 33 -18.45 4.13 -3.44
CA GLU A 33 -19.47 3.80 -4.44
C GLU A 33 -19.99 2.36 -4.25
N LYS A 34 -19.09 1.41 -3.96
CA LYS A 34 -19.46 0.03 -3.65
C LYS A 34 -20.34 -0.07 -2.40
N ALA A 35 -19.94 0.60 -1.32
CA ALA A 35 -20.72 0.65 -0.08
C ALA A 35 -22.08 1.33 -0.27
N LYS A 36 -22.19 2.31 -1.17
CA LYS A 36 -23.45 2.96 -1.52
C LYS A 36 -24.41 2.00 -2.21
N LEU A 37 -23.91 1.15 -3.11
CA LEU A 37 -24.69 0.15 -3.83
C LEU A 37 -25.09 -1.04 -2.94
N GLU A 38 -24.16 -1.59 -2.16
CA GLU A 38 -24.37 -2.84 -1.42
C GLU A 38 -24.92 -2.65 0.00
N LYS A 39 -24.60 -1.52 0.63
CA LYS A 39 -24.96 -1.21 2.03
C LYS A 39 -25.86 0.01 2.18
N ASN A 40 -26.30 0.61 1.07
CA ASN A 40 -27.19 1.78 1.06
C ASN A 40 -26.65 2.96 1.89
N PHE A 41 -25.35 3.25 1.79
CA PHE A 41 -24.73 4.37 2.50
C PHE A 41 -25.42 5.69 2.15
N LYS A 42 -25.90 6.40 3.17
CA LYS A 42 -26.56 7.70 3.06
C LYS A 42 -25.61 8.87 3.30
N MET A 43 -24.47 8.64 3.94
CA MET A 43 -23.45 9.67 4.14
C MET A 43 -22.84 10.16 2.83
N THR A 44 -22.36 11.40 2.88
CA THR A 44 -21.63 12.01 1.76
C THR A 44 -20.22 11.43 1.65
N TYR A 45 -19.66 11.44 0.44
CA TYR A 45 -18.28 11.00 0.22
C TYR A 45 -17.27 11.75 1.10
N ASN A 46 -17.44 13.05 1.32
CA ASN A 46 -16.52 13.83 2.17
C ASN A 46 -16.49 13.33 3.61
N GLN A 47 -17.66 12.95 4.15
CA GLN A 47 -17.76 12.36 5.48
C GLN A 47 -17.12 10.96 5.51
N PHE A 48 -17.40 10.13 4.50
CA PHE A 48 -16.79 8.81 4.35
C PHE A 48 -15.27 8.89 4.29
N ASN A 49 -14.73 9.75 3.43
CA ASN A 49 -13.31 9.90 3.17
C ASN A 49 -12.55 10.34 4.43
N LYS A 50 -13.17 11.15 5.29
CA LYS A 50 -12.59 11.50 6.59
C LYS A 50 -12.36 10.24 7.44
N TYR A 51 -13.41 9.48 7.72
CA TYR A 51 -13.30 8.27 8.56
C TYR A 51 -12.47 7.17 7.91
N PHE A 52 -12.53 7.03 6.59
CA PHE A 52 -11.68 6.11 5.84
C PHE A 52 -10.19 6.39 6.03
N ASN A 53 -9.79 7.68 5.98
CA ASN A 53 -8.39 8.04 6.17
C ASN A 53 -7.95 7.78 7.62
N ASP A 54 -8.81 8.11 8.58
CA ASP A 54 -8.53 7.92 10.01
C ASP A 54 -8.40 6.43 10.37
N GLU A 55 -9.30 5.57 9.89
CA GLU A 55 -9.42 4.17 10.31
C GLU A 55 -8.68 3.17 9.40
N LEU A 56 -8.66 3.37 8.09
CA LEU A 56 -8.15 2.35 7.15
C LEU A 56 -6.80 2.76 6.56
N LYS A 57 -6.69 3.99 6.06
CA LYS A 57 -5.47 4.45 5.37
C LYS A 57 -4.30 4.65 6.34
N ASN A 58 -4.55 5.27 7.50
CA ASN A 58 -3.49 5.50 8.49
C ASN A 58 -3.00 4.20 9.11
N ILE A 59 -3.89 3.26 9.42
CA ILE A 59 -3.52 1.92 9.93
C ILE A 59 -2.73 1.15 8.87
N HIS A 60 -3.15 1.17 7.60
CA HIS A 60 -2.39 0.53 6.53
C HIS A 60 -0.98 1.12 6.36
N ASN A 61 -0.85 2.44 6.42
CA ASN A 61 0.45 3.08 6.31
C ASN A 61 1.35 2.75 7.52
N GLN A 62 0.80 2.70 8.74
CA GLN A 62 1.56 2.29 9.92
C GLN A 62 1.99 0.82 9.85
N THR A 63 1.10 -0.10 9.44
CA THR A 63 1.45 -1.53 9.30
C THR A 63 2.43 -1.79 8.16
N LYS A 64 2.32 -1.08 7.02
CA LYS A 64 3.35 -1.12 5.96
C LYS A 64 4.69 -0.59 6.45
N THR A 65 4.69 0.52 7.19
CA THR A 65 5.94 1.10 7.72
C THR A 65 6.57 0.17 8.76
N ALA A 66 5.78 -0.49 9.60
CA ALA A 66 6.25 -1.48 10.57
C ALA A 66 6.73 -2.79 9.91
N GLN A 67 6.09 -3.25 8.84
CA GLN A 67 6.55 -4.40 8.05
C GLN A 67 7.85 -4.08 7.29
N ILE A 68 8.01 -2.84 6.80
CA ILE A 68 9.26 -2.38 6.20
C ILE A 68 10.36 -2.31 7.26
N SER A 69 10.07 -1.80 8.47
CA SER A 69 11.07 -1.73 9.55
C SER A 69 11.44 -3.09 10.15
N MET A 70 10.61 -4.12 10.01
CA MET A 70 10.96 -5.50 10.39
C MET A 70 11.80 -6.25 9.34
N ASN A 71 11.85 -5.76 8.10
CA ASN A 71 12.71 -6.31 7.05
C ASN A 71 14.11 -5.68 7.02
N ASP A 72 14.36 -4.68 7.85
CA ASP A 72 15.70 -4.12 8.05
C ASP A 72 16.49 -5.05 8.99
N ASN A 73 17.27 -5.97 8.38
CA ASN A 73 18.28 -6.90 8.93
C ASN A 73 17.95 -8.40 8.91
N LYS A 74 17.21 -8.91 7.91
CA LYS A 74 17.40 -10.32 7.52
C LYS A 74 18.37 -10.42 6.35
N SER A 75 19.53 -11.01 6.62
CA SER A 75 20.49 -11.43 5.61
C SER A 75 19.78 -12.23 4.52
N ILE A 76 20.08 -11.92 3.27
CA ILE A 76 19.47 -12.47 2.03
C ILE A 76 19.47 -14.01 2.03
N ASN A 77 20.37 -14.64 2.80
CA ASN A 77 20.52 -16.08 2.94
C ASN A 77 19.35 -16.81 3.65
N THR A 78 18.32 -16.11 4.14
CA THR A 78 17.18 -16.72 4.87
C THR A 78 15.84 -16.64 4.12
N ILE A 79 15.82 -16.20 2.87
CA ILE A 79 14.59 -16.10 2.09
C ILE A 79 14.32 -17.44 1.40
N GLU A 80 13.39 -18.24 1.93
CA GLU A 80 12.84 -19.38 1.19
C GLU A 80 12.03 -18.86 0.01
N PHE A 81 12.55 -19.05 -1.20
CA PHE A 81 11.87 -18.67 -2.44
C PHE A 81 10.67 -19.59 -2.67
N LYS A 82 9.46 -19.12 -2.33
CA LYS A 82 8.23 -19.60 -2.98
C LYS A 82 8.12 -18.93 -4.35
N ASN A 83 7.57 -19.65 -5.33
CA ASN A 83 7.55 -19.36 -6.78
C ASN A 83 6.89 -18.04 -7.23
N GLU A 84 7.05 -16.93 -6.51
CA GLU A 84 6.53 -15.62 -6.86
C GLU A 84 7.69 -14.63 -7.05
N PRO A 85 7.64 -13.78 -8.09
CA PRO A 85 8.70 -12.82 -8.36
C PRO A 85 8.79 -11.75 -7.26
N VAL A 86 9.93 -11.70 -6.58
CA VAL A 86 10.20 -10.72 -5.51
C VAL A 86 10.73 -9.42 -6.11
N LYS A 87 10.06 -8.30 -5.81
CA LYS A 87 10.51 -6.97 -6.21
C LYS A 87 11.59 -6.46 -5.26
N LEU A 88 12.86 -6.54 -5.68
CA LEU A 88 13.99 -6.01 -4.91
C LEU A 88 14.11 -4.50 -5.08
N GLN A 89 14.07 -3.76 -3.97
CA GLN A 89 14.36 -2.32 -3.97
C GLN A 89 15.83 -2.09 -3.67
N ILE A 90 16.61 -1.71 -4.69
CA ILE A 90 18.00 -1.30 -4.51
C ILE A 90 18.01 0.17 -4.08
N LYS A 91 18.31 0.44 -2.81
CA LYS A 91 18.63 1.80 -2.35
C LYS A 91 20.15 1.95 -2.38
N PRO A 92 20.74 2.68 -3.34
CA PRO A 92 22.17 2.93 -3.33
C PRO A 92 22.51 3.81 -2.13
N ASN A 93 23.26 3.26 -1.18
CA ASN A 93 23.88 4.05 -0.13
C ASN A 93 25.00 4.88 -0.78
N ASN A 94 24.72 6.18 -0.92
CA ASN A 94 25.64 7.26 -1.30
C ASN A 94 26.05 7.35 -2.79
N LYS A 95 25.57 8.42 -3.44
CA LYS A 95 26.18 9.16 -4.57
C LYS A 95 26.79 8.37 -5.75
N LYS A 96 26.26 7.21 -6.13
CA LYS A 96 26.60 6.64 -7.45
C LYS A 96 25.65 7.20 -8.51
N VAL A 97 26.19 8.09 -9.35
CA VAL A 97 25.57 8.47 -10.63
C VAL A 97 25.35 7.19 -11.43
N PHE A 98 24.22 7.12 -12.15
CA PHE A 98 23.90 6.00 -13.03
C PHE A 98 25.10 5.68 -13.93
N ASP A 99 25.60 4.45 -13.85
CA ASP A 99 26.68 3.95 -14.70
C ASP A 99 26.08 3.14 -15.84
N ALA A 100 26.11 3.68 -17.06
CA ALA A 100 25.62 3.02 -18.26
C ALA A 100 26.40 1.73 -18.59
N LYS A 101 27.56 1.51 -17.94
CA LYS A 101 28.41 0.33 -18.10
C LYS A 101 28.17 -0.73 -17.03
N PHE A 102 27.22 -0.52 -16.11
CA PHE A 102 26.91 -1.49 -15.06
C PHE A 102 26.52 -2.85 -15.63
N GLY A 103 27.25 -3.90 -15.25
CA GLY A 103 27.01 -5.27 -15.70
C GLY A 103 27.52 -5.61 -17.10
N LYS A 104 28.20 -4.70 -17.79
CA LYS A 104 28.82 -4.98 -19.09
C LYS A 104 30.31 -5.25 -18.92
N LYS A 105 30.82 -6.31 -19.56
CA LYS A 105 32.25 -6.53 -19.76
C LYS A 105 32.63 -5.94 -21.11
N PHE A 106 33.65 -5.10 -21.14
CA PHE A 106 34.25 -4.59 -22.37
C PHE A 106 35.64 -5.21 -22.47
N ASN A 107 35.99 -5.71 -23.66
CA ASN A 107 37.35 -6.09 -24.00
C ASN A 107 38.02 -4.91 -24.71
N ASP A 108 39.36 -4.88 -24.73
CA ASP A 108 40.10 -3.79 -25.37
C ASP A 108 39.81 -3.70 -26.89
N ASP A 109 39.41 -4.81 -27.51
CA ASP A 109 38.98 -4.88 -28.92
C ASP A 109 37.59 -4.24 -29.19
N ASP A 110 36.81 -3.95 -28.14
CA ASP A 110 35.50 -3.29 -28.25
C ASP A 110 35.62 -1.76 -28.29
N ILE A 111 36.83 -1.22 -28.11
CA ILE A 111 37.11 0.22 -28.16
C ILE A 111 37.60 0.55 -29.58
N LEU A 112 36.77 1.29 -30.32
CA LEU A 112 37.05 1.77 -31.68
C LEU A 112 38.12 2.86 -31.71
#